data_AF-A0A7W1I6N0-F1
#
_entry.id   AF-A0A7W1I6N0-F1
#
_cell.length_a   1.000
_cell.length_b   1.000
_cell.length_c   1.000
_cell.angle_alpha   90.00
_cell.angle_beta   90.00
_cell.angle_gamma   90.00
#
_symmetry.space_group_name_H-M   'P 1'
#
loop_
_entity.id
_entity.type
_entity.pdbx_description
1 polymer ?
#
loop_
_entity_poly.entity_id
_entity_poly.type
_entity_poly.pdbx_seq_one_letter_code
_entity_poly.pdbx_strand_id
1 'polypeptide(L)'
;MDTTRTPSTLERPSSIPLPPRRPWRLPLYALGMFAVSAGFAWRYPLPNHSDTLVDIGKLADYGIAEFVGYVVGHSTMFLLYLLALRETRHSSRGALPIVMASGGVLAAIMALMYPVNAIDLFIYAVRSRLWTSYGENPLAARPVDFPNDPFLAFASPEWADNVSPYGPLWNLIAAPITWASGDDLLQALLGFKLLAVVSVLLGGWQAAPWRRCGRSANR
;
A
#
# COMPACT_ATOMS: atom_id res chain seq x y z
N MET A 1 47.15 46.18 -36.99
CA MET A 1 46.71 44.77 -36.95
C MET A 1 46.45 44.44 -35.50
N ASP A 2 45.19 44.48 -35.06
CA ASP A 2 44.77 43.73 -33.89
C ASP A 2 43.28 43.40 -34.05
N THR A 3 42.97 42.12 -34.10
CA THR A 3 41.65 41.56 -34.45
C THR A 3 41.08 40.87 -33.23
N THR A 4 40.42 41.62 -32.35
CA THR A 4 39.64 41.04 -31.24
C THR A 4 38.18 40.92 -31.65
N ARG A 5 37.84 39.82 -32.36
CA ARG A 5 36.46 39.36 -32.53
C ARG A 5 36.00 38.77 -31.19
N THR A 6 35.07 39.44 -30.52
CA THR A 6 34.27 38.86 -29.44
C THR A 6 33.40 37.73 -30.01
N PRO A 7 33.32 36.55 -29.35
CA PRO A 7 32.43 35.50 -29.80
C PRO A 7 30.98 35.92 -29.54
N SER A 8 30.19 36.02 -30.59
CA SER A 8 28.74 36.17 -30.50
C SER A 8 28.18 34.99 -29.70
N THR A 9 27.70 35.26 -28.49
CA THR A 9 26.90 34.30 -27.72
C THR A 9 25.64 34.00 -28.53
N LEU A 10 25.63 32.85 -29.22
CA LEU A 10 24.43 32.29 -29.81
C LEU A 10 23.42 32.08 -28.67
N GLU A 11 22.46 33.00 -28.54
CA GLU A 11 21.29 32.82 -27.70
C GLU A 11 20.64 31.49 -28.11
N ARG A 12 20.65 30.51 -27.21
CA ARG A 12 19.86 29.29 -27.43
C ARG A 12 18.41 29.73 -27.62
N PRO A 13 17.74 29.31 -28.71
CA PRO A 13 16.33 29.62 -28.86
C PRO A 13 15.60 29.14 -27.61
N SER A 14 14.88 30.06 -26.97
CA SER A 14 14.02 29.78 -25.82
C SER A 14 13.09 28.64 -26.23
N SER A 15 13.34 27.44 -25.71
CA SER A 15 12.52 26.28 -26.02
C SER A 15 11.12 26.57 -25.47
N ILE A 16 10.17 26.83 -26.37
CA ILE A 16 8.76 27.01 -26.02
C ILE A 16 8.35 25.79 -25.18
N PRO A 17 7.93 25.96 -23.91
CA PRO A 17 7.50 24.84 -23.10
C PRO A 17 6.34 24.14 -23.81
N LEU A 18 6.49 22.85 -24.12
CA LEU A 18 5.41 22.08 -24.71
C LEU A 18 4.19 22.12 -23.78
N PRO A 19 2.97 22.33 -24.32
CA PRO A 19 1.78 22.37 -23.49
C PRO A 19 1.60 21.04 -22.75
N PRO A 20 1.15 21.07 -21.49
CA PRO A 20 0.96 19.87 -20.69
C PRO A 20 -0.01 18.93 -21.39
N ARG A 21 0.37 17.64 -21.50
CA ARG A 21 -0.45 16.65 -22.19
C ARG A 21 -1.64 16.27 -21.33
N ARG A 22 -2.80 16.06 -21.98
CA ARG A 22 -3.98 15.50 -21.31
C ARG A 22 -3.69 14.03 -20.93
N PRO A 23 -3.93 13.62 -19.68
CA PRO A 23 -3.59 12.29 -19.16
C PRO A 23 -4.61 11.21 -19.58
N TRP A 24 -4.90 11.09 -20.87
CA TRP A 24 -6.01 10.25 -21.34
C TRP A 24 -5.72 8.74 -21.23
N ARG A 25 -4.45 8.32 -21.09
CA ARG A 25 -4.11 6.89 -20.96
C ARG A 25 -4.06 6.43 -19.50
N LEU A 26 -4.05 7.34 -18.52
CA LEU A 26 -4.07 6.98 -17.10
C LEU A 26 -5.27 6.07 -16.73
N PRO A 27 -6.51 6.33 -17.19
CA PRO A 27 -7.62 5.42 -16.91
C PRO A 27 -7.40 4.02 -17.49
N LEU A 28 -6.73 3.89 -18.64
CA LEU A 28 -6.43 2.60 -19.25
C LEU A 28 -5.43 1.80 -18.42
N TYR A 29 -4.38 2.45 -17.92
CA TYR A 29 -3.42 1.79 -17.02
C TYR A 29 -4.08 1.39 -15.71
N ALA A 30 -4.94 2.24 -15.15
CA ALA A 30 -5.71 1.94 -13.95
C ALA A 30 -6.65 0.74 -14.16
N LEU A 31 -7.40 0.69 -15.26
CA LEU A 31 -8.25 -0.45 -15.60
C LEU A 31 -7.46 -1.75 -15.73
N GLY A 32 -6.28 -1.71 -16.36
CA GLY A 32 -5.37 -2.85 -16.42
C GLY A 32 -4.93 -3.32 -15.04
N MET A 33 -4.58 -2.37 -14.15
CA MET A 33 -4.24 -2.70 -12.77
C MET A 33 -5.43 -3.27 -11.99
N PHE A 34 -6.63 -2.75 -12.20
CA PHE A 34 -7.85 -3.25 -11.56
C PHE A 34 -8.16 -4.68 -11.99
N ALA A 35 -7.98 -5.00 -13.27
CA ALA A 35 -8.20 -6.36 -13.75
C ALA A 35 -7.25 -7.36 -13.09
N VAL A 36 -5.96 -7.01 -13.00
CA VAL A 36 -4.95 -7.88 -12.35
C VAL A 36 -5.20 -7.98 -10.84
N SER A 37 -5.48 -6.86 -10.17
CA SER A 37 -5.74 -6.84 -8.73
C SER A 37 -7.03 -7.57 -8.35
N ALA A 38 -8.08 -7.44 -9.16
CA ALA A 38 -9.33 -8.18 -8.98
C ALA A 38 -9.11 -9.68 -9.22
N GLY A 39 -8.28 -10.07 -10.20
CA GLY A 39 -7.89 -11.46 -10.40
C GLY A 39 -7.22 -12.07 -9.15
N PHE A 40 -6.29 -11.34 -8.52
CA PHE A 40 -5.68 -11.77 -7.27
C PHE A 40 -6.67 -11.80 -6.10
N ALA A 41 -7.51 -10.78 -5.94
CA ALA A 41 -8.52 -10.73 -4.88
C ALA A 41 -9.57 -11.84 -5.02
N TRP A 42 -9.95 -12.19 -6.25
CA TRP A 42 -10.83 -13.30 -6.53
C TRP A 42 -10.19 -14.65 -6.24
N ARG A 43 -8.90 -14.83 -6.57
CA ARG A 43 -8.17 -16.09 -6.32
C ARG A 43 -7.86 -16.31 -4.84
N TYR A 44 -7.64 -15.24 -4.09
CA TYR A 44 -7.26 -15.26 -2.67
C TYR A 44 -8.20 -14.37 -1.84
N PRO A 45 -9.49 -14.75 -1.68
CA PRO A 45 -10.45 -13.94 -0.95
C PRO A 45 -10.18 -13.98 0.57
N LEU A 46 -10.33 -12.84 1.25
CA LEU A 46 -10.08 -12.72 2.69
C LEU A 46 -10.94 -13.66 3.58
N PRO A 47 -12.28 -13.79 3.39
CA PRO A 47 -13.14 -14.51 4.33
C PRO A 47 -12.88 -16.02 4.43
N ASN A 48 -12.24 -16.63 3.42
CA ASN A 48 -12.10 -18.08 3.34
C ASN A 48 -10.87 -18.63 4.08
N HIS A 49 -10.04 -17.76 4.64
CA HIS A 49 -8.73 -18.13 5.20
C HIS A 49 -8.43 -17.47 6.55
N SER A 50 -9.45 -16.92 7.23
CA SER A 50 -9.29 -16.29 8.55
C SER A 50 -8.95 -17.27 9.68
N ASP A 51 -9.05 -18.58 9.44
CA ASP A 51 -8.99 -19.58 10.51
C ASP A 51 -7.62 -20.27 10.59
N THR A 52 -6.74 -20.04 9.60
CA THR A 52 -5.37 -20.56 9.58
C THR A 52 -4.38 -19.55 9.01
N LEU A 53 -3.17 -19.52 9.56
CA LEU A 53 -2.08 -18.74 9.00
C LEU A 53 -1.50 -19.44 7.76
N VAL A 54 -1.82 -18.89 6.59
CA VAL A 54 -1.38 -19.43 5.30
C VAL A 54 -0.63 -18.38 4.49
N ASP A 55 0.45 -18.79 3.85
CA ASP A 55 1.19 -17.97 2.89
C ASP A 55 0.74 -18.28 1.45
N ILE A 56 1.24 -17.51 0.50
CA ILE A 56 0.91 -17.70 -0.91
C ILE A 56 1.31 -19.08 -1.43
N GLY A 57 2.43 -19.64 -0.97
CA GLY A 57 2.91 -20.96 -1.39
C GLY A 57 1.95 -22.06 -0.98
N LYS A 58 1.47 -22.02 0.27
CA LYS A 58 0.44 -22.95 0.77
C LYS A 58 -0.89 -22.80 0.04
N LEU A 59 -1.34 -21.57 -0.22
CA LEU A 59 -2.60 -21.32 -0.95
C LEU A 59 -2.53 -21.70 -2.43
N ALA A 60 -1.33 -21.66 -3.01
CA ALA A 60 -1.04 -22.05 -4.39
C ALA A 60 -0.65 -23.52 -4.54
N ASP A 61 -0.60 -24.27 -3.43
CA ASP A 61 -0.09 -25.65 -3.37
C ASP A 61 1.27 -25.83 -4.07
N TYR A 62 2.10 -24.78 -4.00
CA TYR A 62 3.39 -24.67 -4.70
C TYR A 62 3.34 -24.96 -6.21
N GLY A 63 2.19 -24.71 -6.86
CA GLY A 63 1.99 -24.93 -8.28
C GLY A 63 2.81 -23.98 -9.17
N ILE A 64 3.36 -24.53 -10.25
CA ILE A 64 4.15 -23.75 -11.23
C ILE A 64 3.25 -22.73 -11.95
N ALA A 65 2.01 -23.09 -12.26
CA ALA A 65 1.08 -22.20 -12.95
C ALA A 65 0.74 -20.97 -12.10
N GLU A 66 0.54 -21.18 -10.79
CA GLU A 66 0.29 -20.14 -9.80
C GLU A 66 1.53 -19.25 -9.63
N PHE A 67 2.72 -19.83 -9.57
CA PHE A 67 3.96 -19.08 -9.53
C PHE A 67 4.12 -18.19 -10.77
N VAL A 68 3.92 -18.75 -11.96
CA VAL A 68 3.98 -17.99 -13.22
C VAL A 68 2.91 -16.89 -13.25
N GLY A 69 1.67 -17.20 -12.85
CA GLY A 69 0.58 -16.23 -12.75
C GLY A 69 0.89 -15.09 -11.78
N TYR A 70 1.49 -15.40 -10.62
CA TYR A 70 1.95 -14.43 -9.66
C TYR A 70 3.02 -13.50 -10.25
N VAL A 71 4.07 -14.06 -10.86
CA VAL A 71 5.17 -13.29 -11.46
C VAL A 71 4.66 -12.42 -12.61
N VAL A 72 3.84 -12.96 -13.50
CA VAL A 72 3.25 -12.22 -14.62
C VAL A 72 2.33 -11.11 -14.13
N GLY A 73 1.45 -11.38 -13.15
CA GLY A 73 0.56 -10.39 -12.58
C GLY A 73 1.31 -9.24 -11.92
N HIS A 74 2.30 -9.54 -11.07
CA HIS A 74 3.13 -8.51 -10.42
C HIS A 74 3.93 -7.71 -11.45
N SER A 75 4.56 -8.37 -12.43
CA SER A 75 5.31 -7.70 -13.50
C SER A 75 4.40 -6.77 -14.32
N THR A 76 3.17 -7.19 -14.59
CA THR A 76 2.17 -6.38 -15.30
C THR A 76 1.78 -5.15 -14.47
N MET A 77 1.50 -5.32 -13.17
CA MET A 77 1.21 -4.21 -12.26
C MET A 77 2.35 -3.19 -12.24
N PHE A 78 3.60 -3.65 -12.12
CA PHE A 78 4.78 -2.79 -12.14
C PHE A 78 4.95 -2.07 -13.48
N LEU A 79 4.78 -2.76 -14.61
CA LEU A 79 4.87 -2.15 -15.93
C LEU A 79 3.83 -1.03 -16.10
N LEU A 80 2.57 -1.32 -15.77
CA LEU A 80 1.49 -0.32 -15.84
C LEU A 80 1.77 0.87 -14.91
N TYR A 81 2.34 0.63 -13.74
CA TYR A 81 2.73 1.68 -12.79
C TYR A 81 3.83 2.58 -13.36
N LEU A 82 4.86 2.00 -13.97
CA LEU A 82 5.93 2.76 -14.63
C LEU A 82 5.40 3.57 -15.82
N LEU A 83 4.46 3.03 -16.59
CA LEU A 83 3.80 3.76 -17.68
C LEU A 83 2.96 4.94 -17.15
N ALA A 84 2.21 4.73 -16.06
CA ALA A 84 1.45 5.80 -15.40
C ALA A 84 2.37 6.88 -14.81
N LEU A 85 3.49 6.50 -14.20
CA LEU A 85 4.52 7.47 -13.75
C LEU A 85 5.10 8.27 -14.91
N ARG A 86 5.42 7.60 -16.04
CA ARG A 86 5.96 8.27 -17.22
C ARG A 86 4.98 9.30 -17.78
N GLU A 87 3.69 9.00 -17.80
CA GLU A 87 2.66 9.92 -18.28
C GLU A 87 2.44 11.09 -17.32
N THR A 88 2.40 10.82 -16.01
CA THR A 88 2.20 11.87 -15.00
C THR A 88 3.33 12.88 -14.94
N ARG A 89 4.57 12.51 -15.31
CA ARG A 89 5.73 13.43 -15.40
C ARG A 89 5.51 14.66 -16.29
N HIS A 90 4.65 14.54 -17.31
CA HIS A 90 4.38 15.62 -18.26
C HIS A 90 2.89 16.00 -18.31
N SER A 91 2.12 15.57 -17.30
CA SER A 91 0.68 15.78 -17.25
C SER A 91 0.29 17.07 -16.54
N SER A 92 -0.88 17.59 -16.89
CA SER A 92 -1.50 18.71 -16.17
C SER A 92 -2.01 18.29 -14.79
N ARG A 93 -2.40 19.27 -13.96
CA ARG A 93 -3.06 19.05 -12.66
C ARG A 93 -4.32 18.18 -12.74
N GLY A 94 -4.92 18.02 -13.92
CA GLY A 94 -6.05 17.13 -14.15
C GLY A 94 -5.75 15.64 -13.97
N ALA A 95 -4.47 15.23 -13.93
CA ALA A 95 -4.09 13.86 -13.63
C ALA A 95 -4.35 13.45 -12.18
N LEU A 96 -4.32 14.41 -11.25
CA LEU A 96 -4.34 14.11 -9.83
C LEU A 96 -5.66 13.48 -9.34
N PRO A 97 -6.86 13.98 -9.71
CA PRO A 97 -8.11 13.29 -9.38
C PRO A 97 -8.15 11.86 -9.91
N ILE A 98 -7.63 11.62 -11.12
CA ILE A 98 -7.57 10.28 -11.73
C ILE A 98 -6.67 9.39 -10.89
N VAL A 99 -5.46 9.84 -10.55
CA VAL A 99 -4.51 9.06 -9.74
C VAL A 99 -5.08 8.76 -8.35
N MET A 100 -5.70 9.73 -7.69
CA MET A 100 -6.30 9.54 -6.37
C MET A 100 -7.47 8.56 -6.41
N ALA A 101 -8.38 8.72 -7.38
CA ALA A 101 -9.50 7.81 -7.57
C ALA A 101 -9.01 6.39 -7.89
N SER A 102 -8.03 6.26 -8.78
CA SER A 102 -7.46 4.96 -9.13
C SER A 102 -6.74 4.30 -7.96
N GLY A 103 -5.99 5.06 -7.18
CA GLY A 103 -5.34 4.57 -5.97
C GLY A 103 -6.36 4.08 -4.93
N GLY A 104 -7.44 4.82 -4.73
CA GLY A 104 -8.53 4.43 -3.82
C GLY A 104 -9.22 3.14 -4.25
N VAL A 105 -9.57 3.00 -5.53
CA VAL A 105 -10.17 1.76 -6.07
C VAL A 105 -9.21 0.58 -5.94
N LEU A 106 -7.93 0.76 -6.27
CA LEU A 106 -6.93 -0.30 -6.13
C LEU A 106 -6.77 -0.75 -4.67
N ALA A 107 -6.72 0.21 -3.74
CA ALA A 107 -6.63 -0.07 -2.32
C ALA A 107 -7.88 -0.80 -1.79
N ALA A 108 -9.07 -0.45 -2.27
CA ALA A 108 -10.31 -1.13 -1.93
C ALA A 108 -10.34 -2.59 -2.44
N ILE A 109 -9.94 -2.83 -3.70
CA ILE A 109 -9.83 -4.19 -4.26
C ILE A 109 -8.85 -5.03 -3.42
N MET A 110 -7.68 -4.47 -3.10
CA MET A 110 -6.65 -5.15 -2.30
C MET A 110 -7.08 -5.37 -0.84
N ALA A 111 -7.97 -4.53 -0.29
CA ALA A 111 -8.53 -4.76 1.03
C ALA A 111 -9.33 -6.07 1.08
N LEU A 112 -10.02 -6.45 -0.01
CA LEU A 112 -10.80 -7.70 -0.10
C LEU A 112 -9.94 -8.97 -0.26
N MET A 113 -8.68 -8.81 -0.66
CA MET A 113 -7.74 -9.91 -0.84
C MET A 113 -7.14 -10.36 0.50
N TYR A 114 -6.99 -11.67 0.72
CA TYR A 114 -6.21 -12.20 1.84
C TYR A 114 -4.76 -11.66 1.79
N PRO A 115 -4.14 -11.29 2.93
CA PRO A 115 -2.82 -10.67 2.94
C PRO A 115 -1.68 -11.68 2.68
N VAL A 116 -1.71 -12.38 1.53
CA VAL A 116 -0.77 -13.45 1.14
C VAL A 116 0.70 -13.01 1.12
N ASN A 117 0.95 -11.72 0.86
CA ASN A 117 2.28 -11.10 0.82
C ASN A 117 2.54 -10.19 2.04
N ALA A 118 1.61 -10.13 3.00
CA ALA A 118 1.64 -9.22 4.14
C ALA A 118 1.18 -9.95 5.41
N ILE A 119 1.69 -11.16 5.61
CA ILE A 119 1.34 -12.03 6.75
C ILE A 119 1.71 -11.40 8.10
N ASP A 120 2.53 -10.34 8.11
CA ASP A 120 2.83 -9.56 9.32
C ASP A 120 1.58 -8.92 9.94
N LEU A 121 0.49 -8.72 9.17
CA LEU A 121 -0.78 -8.23 9.73
C LEU A 121 -1.29 -9.10 10.89
N PHE A 122 -1.07 -10.42 10.81
CA PHE A 122 -1.50 -11.35 11.86
C PHE A 122 -0.71 -11.13 13.15
N ILE A 123 0.62 -11.04 13.07
CA ILE A 123 1.43 -10.82 14.28
C ILE A 123 1.22 -9.41 14.85
N TYR A 124 0.86 -8.42 14.04
CA TYR A 124 0.45 -7.10 14.54
C TYR A 124 -0.84 -7.19 15.38
N ALA A 125 -1.83 -7.94 14.93
CA ALA A 125 -3.06 -8.18 15.68
C ALA A 125 -2.77 -8.89 17.00
N VAL A 126 -1.99 -9.99 16.96
CA VAL A 126 -1.61 -10.76 18.16
C VAL A 126 -0.91 -9.87 19.19
N ARG A 127 0.11 -9.10 18.77
CA ARG A 127 0.91 -8.27 19.68
C ARG A 127 0.10 -7.12 20.28
N SER A 128 -0.68 -6.43 19.46
CA SER A 128 -1.55 -5.36 19.96
C SER A 128 -2.61 -5.90 20.93
N ARG A 129 -3.08 -7.14 20.71
CA ARG A 129 -4.05 -7.81 21.58
C ARG A 129 -3.48 -8.15 22.97
N LEU A 130 -2.18 -8.39 23.11
CA LEU A 130 -1.55 -8.51 24.43
C LEU A 130 -1.84 -7.28 25.31
N TRP A 131 -1.76 -6.09 24.72
CA TRP A 131 -2.12 -4.86 25.40
C TRP A 131 -3.62 -4.72 25.61
N THR A 132 -4.44 -4.90 24.58
CA THR A 132 -5.88 -4.58 24.66
C THR A 132 -6.71 -5.59 25.45
N SER A 133 -6.29 -6.85 25.52
CA SER A 133 -7.03 -7.92 26.19
C SER A 133 -6.42 -8.34 27.53
N TYR A 134 -5.10 -8.22 27.69
CA TYR A 134 -4.39 -8.64 28.92
C TYR A 134 -3.76 -7.49 29.70
N GLY A 135 -3.71 -6.27 29.15
CA GLY A 135 -3.03 -5.13 29.77
C GLY A 135 -1.50 -5.26 29.76
N GLU A 136 -0.98 -6.18 28.95
CA GLU A 136 0.43 -6.55 28.94
C GLU A 136 1.21 -5.71 27.95
N ASN A 137 2.46 -5.39 28.30
CA ASN A 137 3.31 -4.60 27.43
C ASN A 137 3.86 -5.48 26.29
N PRO A 138 3.49 -5.24 25.00
CA PRO A 138 3.95 -6.09 23.90
C PRO A 138 5.47 -6.01 23.65
N LEU A 139 6.16 -5.04 24.25
CA LEU A 139 7.62 -4.90 24.22
C LEU A 139 8.33 -5.79 25.26
N ALA A 140 7.58 -6.35 26.21
CA ALA A 140 8.11 -7.19 27.29
C ALA A 140 7.44 -8.56 27.38
N ALA A 141 6.22 -8.69 26.85
CA ALA A 141 5.44 -9.92 26.83
C ALA A 141 5.51 -10.61 25.46
N ARG A 142 5.63 -11.94 25.45
CA ARG A 142 5.64 -12.74 24.22
C ARG A 142 4.27 -13.37 23.99
N PRO A 143 3.81 -13.51 22.73
CA PRO A 143 2.57 -14.21 22.44
C PRO A 143 2.44 -15.61 23.05
N VAL A 144 3.52 -16.41 23.02
CA VAL A 144 3.53 -17.80 23.56
C VAL A 144 3.23 -17.89 25.05
N ASP A 145 3.39 -16.80 25.81
CA ASP A 145 3.07 -16.77 27.24
C ASP A 145 1.54 -16.76 27.49
N PHE A 146 0.73 -16.63 26.42
CA PHE A 146 -0.74 -16.57 26.45
C PHE A 146 -1.37 -17.71 25.62
N PRO A 147 -1.24 -18.99 26.05
CA PRO A 147 -1.66 -20.16 25.27
C PRO A 147 -3.17 -20.25 25.00
N ASN A 148 -3.97 -19.54 25.81
CA ASN A 148 -5.43 -19.51 25.66
C ASN A 148 -5.92 -18.36 24.76
N ASP A 149 -5.02 -17.52 24.23
CA ASP A 149 -5.41 -16.43 23.34
C ASP A 149 -5.86 -16.98 21.98
N PRO A 150 -7.04 -16.58 21.46
CA PRO A 150 -7.55 -17.09 20.19
C PRO A 150 -6.69 -16.68 18.99
N PHE A 151 -5.90 -15.62 19.09
CA PHE A 151 -5.03 -15.16 18.00
C PHE A 151 -3.67 -15.86 17.99
N LEU A 152 -3.30 -16.60 19.04
CA LEU A 152 -1.97 -17.24 19.13
C LEU A 152 -1.69 -18.18 17.94
N ALA A 153 -2.71 -18.89 17.43
CA ALA A 153 -2.57 -19.76 16.25
C ALA A 153 -2.13 -19.02 14.97
N PHE A 154 -2.25 -17.69 14.95
CA PHE A 154 -1.87 -16.82 13.84
C PHE A 154 -0.53 -16.12 14.05
N ALA A 155 0.09 -16.29 15.22
CA ALA A 155 1.49 -15.97 15.39
C ALA A 155 2.32 -17.09 14.75
N SER A 156 3.02 -16.77 13.66
CA SER A 156 3.93 -17.75 13.05
C SER A 156 4.95 -18.24 14.09
N PRO A 157 5.43 -19.50 14.01
CA PRO A 157 6.41 -20.03 14.94
C PRO A 157 7.66 -19.15 15.10
N GLU A 158 8.09 -18.47 14.03
CA GLU A 158 9.22 -17.55 14.03
C GLU A 158 9.01 -16.32 14.94
N TRP A 159 7.77 -15.87 15.11
CA TRP A 159 7.43 -14.63 15.81
C TRP A 159 6.70 -14.82 17.13
N ALA A 160 6.18 -16.02 17.40
CA ALA A 160 5.38 -16.28 18.60
C ALA A 160 6.20 -16.17 19.90
N ASP A 161 7.49 -16.52 19.88
CA ASP A 161 8.41 -16.42 21.03
C ASP A 161 9.17 -15.07 21.08
N ASN A 162 8.79 -14.11 20.25
CA ASN A 162 9.46 -12.82 20.14
C ASN A 162 8.55 -11.67 20.60
N VAL A 163 9.08 -10.82 21.49
CA VAL A 163 8.46 -9.53 21.83
C VAL A 163 8.37 -8.63 20.60
N SER A 164 7.53 -7.60 20.67
CA SER A 164 7.37 -6.62 19.58
C SER A 164 8.69 -5.91 19.25
N PRO A 165 9.17 -5.98 18.00
CA PRO A 165 10.29 -5.17 17.53
C PRO A 165 9.86 -3.73 17.19
N TYR A 166 8.56 -3.48 17.09
CA TYR A 166 8.00 -2.16 16.83
C TYR A 166 7.80 -1.39 18.13
N GLY A 167 8.13 -0.10 18.11
CA GLY A 167 7.99 0.77 19.28
C GLY A 167 6.53 1.02 19.71
N PRO A 168 6.32 1.66 20.87
CA PRO A 168 5.01 1.82 21.50
C PRO A 168 3.97 2.48 20.61
N LEU A 169 4.38 3.42 19.76
CA LEU A 169 3.48 4.15 18.86
C LEU A 169 2.68 3.21 17.95
N TRP A 170 3.31 2.15 17.43
CA TRP A 170 2.60 1.18 16.59
C TRP A 170 1.49 0.47 17.37
N ASN A 171 1.79 0.00 18.59
CA ASN A 171 0.78 -0.64 19.44
C ASN A 171 -0.36 0.32 19.79
N LEU A 172 -0.09 1.60 20.00
CA LEU A 172 -1.14 2.61 20.22
C LEU A 172 -2.02 2.85 18.98
N ILE A 173 -1.44 2.78 17.78
CA ILE A 173 -2.20 2.89 16.52
C ILE A 173 -3.05 1.62 16.28
N ALA A 174 -2.52 0.46 16.64
CA ALA A 174 -3.17 -0.84 16.48
C ALA A 174 -4.23 -1.11 17.56
N ALA A 175 -4.09 -0.55 18.76
CA ALA A 175 -4.94 -0.83 19.91
C ALA A 175 -6.44 -0.55 19.65
N PRO A 176 -6.87 0.56 19.03
CA PRO A 176 -8.28 0.76 18.70
C PRO A 176 -8.86 -0.35 17.82
N ILE A 177 -8.05 -0.92 16.93
CA ILE A 177 -8.47 -2.01 16.04
C ILE A 177 -8.66 -3.30 16.85
N THR A 178 -7.66 -3.70 17.64
CA THR A 178 -7.73 -4.97 18.39
C THR A 178 -8.68 -4.92 19.58
N TRP A 179 -8.90 -3.74 20.15
CA TRP A 179 -9.94 -3.52 21.16
C TRP A 179 -11.34 -3.65 20.55
N ALA A 180 -11.57 -3.04 19.38
CA ALA A 180 -12.88 -3.11 18.71
C ALA A 180 -13.19 -4.48 18.10
N SER A 181 -12.17 -5.21 17.65
CA SER A 181 -12.35 -6.53 17.04
C SER A 181 -12.67 -7.63 18.06
N GLY A 182 -12.30 -7.44 19.33
CA GLY A 182 -12.37 -8.51 20.33
C GLY A 182 -11.68 -9.78 19.82
N ASP A 183 -12.37 -10.91 19.88
CA ASP A 183 -11.87 -12.24 19.50
C ASP A 183 -12.06 -12.54 18.00
N ASP A 184 -12.57 -11.59 17.22
CA ASP A 184 -12.78 -11.74 15.78
C ASP A 184 -11.56 -11.26 14.99
N LEU A 185 -10.75 -12.20 14.52
CA LEU A 185 -9.56 -11.89 13.73
C LEU A 185 -9.89 -11.25 12.38
N LEU A 186 -11.00 -11.63 11.75
CA LEU A 186 -11.41 -11.04 10.48
C LEU A 186 -11.69 -9.54 10.65
N GLN A 187 -12.37 -9.15 11.73
CA GLN A 187 -12.57 -7.75 12.08
C GLN A 187 -11.25 -7.01 12.33
N ALA A 188 -10.29 -7.65 13.03
CA ALA A 188 -8.96 -7.06 13.24
C ALA A 188 -8.25 -6.80 11.90
N LEU A 189 -8.21 -7.81 11.01
CA LEU A 189 -7.59 -7.69 9.68
C LEU A 189 -8.26 -6.61 8.83
N LEU A 190 -9.59 -6.54 8.83
CA LEU A 190 -10.35 -5.50 8.15
C LEU A 190 -10.01 -4.10 8.69
N GLY A 191 -9.86 -3.96 10.02
CA GLY A 191 -9.42 -2.71 10.65
C GLY A 191 -8.02 -2.29 10.23
N PHE A 192 -7.05 -3.21 10.21
CA PHE A 192 -5.70 -2.92 9.71
C PHE A 192 -5.68 -2.56 8.23
N LYS A 193 -6.49 -3.24 7.41
CA LYS A 193 -6.64 -2.91 6.00
C LYS A 193 -7.27 -1.54 5.80
N LEU A 194 -8.30 -1.18 6.58
CA LEU A 194 -8.89 0.14 6.56
C LEU A 194 -7.87 1.22 6.94
N LEU A 195 -7.08 0.99 8.00
CA LEU A 195 -5.97 1.87 8.39
C LEU A 195 -4.98 2.08 7.24
N ALA A 196 -4.63 1.01 6.51
CA ALA A 196 -3.75 1.09 5.35
C ALA A 196 -4.36 1.92 4.21
N VAL A 197 -5.64 1.70 3.86
CA VAL A 197 -6.37 2.48 2.84
C VAL A 197 -6.37 3.96 3.21
N VAL A 198 -6.75 4.29 4.45
CA VAL A 198 -6.79 5.67 4.94
C VAL A 198 -5.40 6.30 4.87
N SER A 199 -4.36 5.57 5.30
CA SER A 199 -2.97 6.06 5.28
C SER A 199 -2.49 6.40 3.86
N VAL A 200 -2.79 5.55 2.87
CA VAL A 200 -2.43 5.79 1.47
C VAL A 200 -3.16 7.02 0.91
N LEU A 201 -4.46 7.15 1.18
CA LEU A 201 -5.26 8.28 0.72
C LEU A 201 -4.83 9.61 1.36
N LEU A 202 -4.58 9.61 2.67
CA LEU A 202 -4.04 10.78 3.38
C LEU A 202 -2.65 11.15 2.87
N GLY A 203 -1.76 10.18 2.68
CA GLY A 203 -0.43 10.39 2.12
C GLY A 203 -0.48 11.02 0.72
N GLY A 204 -1.34 10.47 -0.16
CA GLY A 204 -1.58 11.03 -1.49
C GLY A 204 -2.15 12.45 -1.46
N TRP A 205 -3.10 12.71 -0.55
CA TRP A 205 -3.68 14.04 -0.35
C TRP A 205 -2.65 15.07 0.17
N GLN A 206 -1.75 14.67 1.08
CA GLN A 206 -0.68 15.53 1.59
C GLN A 206 0.36 15.87 0.51
N ALA A 207 0.71 14.89 -0.32
CA ALA A 207 1.64 15.07 -1.45
C ALA A 207 1.06 15.96 -2.57
N ALA A 208 -0.26 16.10 -2.61
CA ALA A 208 -0.91 16.84 -3.67
C ALA A 208 -0.63 18.36 -3.59
N PRO A 209 -0.31 19.02 -4.72
CA PRO A 209 0.05 20.43 -4.77
C PRO A 209 -1.11 21.42 -4.50
N TRP A 210 -2.30 20.97 -4.05
CA TRP A 210 -3.45 21.83 -3.74
C TRP A 210 -3.09 22.99 -2.80
N ARG A 211 -2.08 22.81 -1.93
CA ARG A 211 -1.56 23.83 -1.01
C ARG A 211 -0.87 25.03 -1.69
N ARG A 212 -0.46 24.93 -2.96
CA ARG A 212 0.26 26.02 -3.67
C ARG A 212 -0.66 27.00 -4.40
N CYS A 213 -1.98 26.75 -4.44
CA CYS A 213 -2.94 27.62 -5.14
C CYS A 213 -3.34 28.90 -4.38
N GLY A 214 -3.00 29.04 -3.10
CA GLY A 214 -3.44 30.19 -2.29
C GLY A 214 -2.48 31.39 -2.25
N ARG A 215 -1.30 31.33 -2.89
CA ARG A 215 -0.24 32.37 -2.71
C ARG A 215 0.08 33.23 -3.92
N SER A 216 -0.48 32.98 -5.10
CA SER A 216 -0.16 33.78 -6.31
C SER A 216 -1.25 34.75 -6.77
N ALA A 217 -2.33 34.93 -6.00
CA ALA A 217 -3.41 35.87 -6.34
C ALA A 217 -3.24 37.25 -5.69
N ASN A 218 -2.10 37.53 -5.06
CA ASN A 218 -1.90 38.78 -4.30
C ASN A 218 -0.47 39.37 -4.44
N ARG A 219 0.08 39.36 -5.66
CA ARG A 219 1.24 40.16 -6.05
C ARG A 219 1.05 40.72 -7.44
#